data_AF-A0A8R2JLG1-F1
#
_entry.id   AF-A0A8R2JLG1-F1
#
_cell.length_a   1.000
_cell.length_b   1.000
_cell.length_c   1.000
_cell.angle_alpha   90.00
_cell.angle_beta   90.00
_cell.angle_gamma   90.00
#
_symmetry.space_group_name_H-M   'P 1'
#
loop_
_entity.id
_entity.type
_entity.pdbx_description
1 polymer ?
#
loop_
_entity_poly.entity_id
_entity_poly.type
_entity_poly.pdbx_seq_one_letter_code
_entity_poly.pdbx_strand_id
1 'polypeptide(L)'
;MHRNNIKNVVELKDYYFANIFNITRSLKTVPIVWEEIFDDNIHLDPNAVVHVWKDSYDYSILSKVMKSGHPALFSSCWYLNYIKYGADWTNFYRCDPTSEVGDNRLFLGGTACIWGEFVDETNLLPRTWPRTSAVAEVLWSYTLNETEAK
;
A
#
# COMPACT_ATOMS: atom_id res chain seq x y z
N MET A 1 1.25 -19.33 -23.43
CA MET A 1 1.36 -20.37 -22.38
C MET A 1 2.06 -21.64 -22.90
N HIS A 2 1.57 -22.32 -23.95
CA HIS A 2 2.18 -23.56 -24.47
C HIS A 2 3.67 -23.49 -24.83
N ARG A 3 4.13 -22.43 -25.51
CA ARG A 3 5.54 -22.29 -25.92
C ARG A 3 6.54 -22.30 -24.75
N ASN A 4 6.12 -21.81 -23.58
CA ASN A 4 6.95 -21.69 -22.38
C ASN A 4 6.55 -22.71 -21.30
N ASN A 5 5.73 -23.72 -21.64
CA ASN A 5 5.23 -24.72 -20.71
C ASN A 5 4.53 -24.14 -19.46
N ILE A 6 3.88 -22.98 -19.59
CA ILE A 6 3.15 -22.31 -18.51
C ILE A 6 1.77 -22.98 -18.36
N LYS A 7 1.45 -23.44 -17.16
CA LYS A 7 0.27 -24.28 -16.88
C LYS A 7 -0.96 -23.51 -16.43
N ASN A 8 -0.78 -22.36 -15.80
CA ASN A 8 -1.86 -21.56 -15.23
C ASN A 8 -1.52 -20.06 -15.22
N VAL A 9 -2.48 -19.24 -14.80
CA VAL A 9 -2.34 -17.78 -14.79
C VAL A 9 -1.32 -17.30 -13.75
N VAL A 10 -1.16 -18.01 -12.62
CA VAL A 10 -0.16 -17.67 -11.60
C VAL A 10 1.25 -17.83 -12.16
N GLU A 11 1.55 -18.95 -12.83
CA GLU A 11 2.82 -19.16 -13.53
C GLU A 11 3.05 -18.13 -14.65
N LEU A 12 1.98 -17.68 -15.31
CA LEU A 12 2.08 -16.62 -16.32
C LEU A 12 2.44 -15.26 -15.68
N LYS A 13 1.83 -14.94 -14.53
CA LYS A 13 2.17 -13.74 -13.75
C LYS A 13 3.61 -13.82 -13.26
N ASP A 14 4.05 -14.96 -12.77
CA ASP A 14 5.41 -15.19 -12.29
C ASP A 14 6.45 -14.98 -13.40
N TYR A 15 6.19 -15.56 -14.56
CA TYR A 15 7.01 -15.32 -15.75
C TYR A 15 7.06 -13.83 -16.14
N TYR A 16 5.92 -13.13 -16.12
CA TYR A 16 5.86 -11.71 -16.44
C TYR A 16 6.68 -10.88 -15.46
N PHE A 17 6.46 -11.05 -14.15
CA PHE A 17 7.15 -10.27 -13.12
C PHE A 17 8.65 -10.58 -13.05
N ALA A 18 9.07 -11.82 -13.31
CA ALA A 18 10.49 -12.16 -13.43
C ALA A 18 11.20 -11.31 -14.50
N ASN A 19 10.54 -11.04 -15.63
CA ASN A 19 11.08 -10.17 -16.69
C ASN A 19 11.12 -8.71 -16.24
N ILE A 20 10.06 -8.21 -15.58
CA ILE A 20 10.03 -6.84 -15.04
C ILE A 20 11.13 -6.63 -14.01
N PHE A 21 11.31 -7.56 -13.07
CA PHE A 21 12.37 -7.48 -12.07
C PHE A 21 13.77 -7.54 -12.67
N ASN A 22 13.95 -8.28 -13.78
CA ASN A 22 15.22 -8.25 -14.49
C ASN A 22 15.52 -6.86 -15.08
N ILE A 23 14.50 -6.18 -15.61
CA ILE A 23 14.62 -4.82 -16.12
C ILE A 23 14.97 -3.86 -14.97
N THR A 24 14.24 -3.88 -13.85
CA THR A 24 14.51 -2.97 -12.72
C THR A 24 15.90 -3.18 -12.12
N ARG A 25 16.35 -4.44 -11.99
CA ARG A 25 17.74 -4.75 -11.58
C ARG A 25 18.77 -4.15 -12.55
N SER A 26 18.55 -4.27 -13.86
CA SER A 26 19.45 -3.68 -14.87
C SER A 26 19.52 -2.16 -14.79
N LEU A 27 18.41 -1.51 -14.42
CA LEU A 27 18.30 -0.06 -14.23
C LEU A 27 18.74 0.40 -12.83
N LYS A 28 19.09 -0.54 -11.93
CA LYS A 28 19.42 -0.27 -10.52
C LYS A 28 18.29 0.47 -9.78
N THR A 29 17.05 0.13 -10.10
CA THR A 29 15.85 0.69 -9.45
C THR A 29 15.20 -0.35 -8.54
N VAL A 30 14.55 0.14 -7.48
CA VAL A 30 13.77 -0.69 -6.55
C VAL A 30 12.32 -0.71 -7.03
N PRO A 31 11.76 -1.88 -7.35
CA PRO A 31 10.35 -1.99 -7.72
C PRO A 31 9.44 -1.83 -6.49
N ILE A 32 8.34 -1.12 -6.67
CA ILE A 32 7.20 -1.11 -5.75
C ILE A 32 6.06 -1.83 -6.46
N VAL A 33 5.49 -2.85 -5.82
CA VAL A 33 4.40 -3.68 -6.37
C VAL A 33 3.19 -3.66 -5.46
N TRP A 34 2.00 -3.82 -6.03
CA TRP A 34 0.78 -4.01 -5.24
C TRP A 34 0.75 -5.38 -4.58
N GLU A 35 0.01 -5.46 -3.47
CA GLU A 35 -0.21 -6.62 -2.60
C GLU A 35 -0.49 -7.95 -3.34
N GLU A 36 -1.21 -7.94 -4.48
CA GLU A 36 -1.57 -9.16 -5.21
C GLU A 36 -0.37 -9.98 -5.67
N ILE A 37 0.79 -9.35 -5.87
CA ILE A 37 1.98 -10.08 -6.29
C ILE A 37 2.51 -10.92 -5.13
N PHE A 38 2.39 -10.41 -3.92
CA PHE A 38 2.70 -11.15 -2.70
C PHE A 38 1.65 -12.24 -2.42
N ASP A 39 0.35 -11.90 -2.49
CA ASP A 39 -0.73 -12.84 -2.18
C ASP A 39 -0.79 -14.04 -3.13
N ASP A 40 -0.53 -13.82 -4.42
CA ASP A 40 -0.52 -14.89 -5.42
C ASP A 40 0.77 -15.75 -5.35
N ASN A 41 1.64 -15.49 -4.36
CA ASN A 41 2.91 -16.19 -4.15
C ASN A 41 3.81 -16.15 -5.41
N ILE A 42 3.85 -14.98 -6.06
CA ILE A 42 4.76 -14.69 -7.17
C ILE A 42 6.16 -14.42 -6.61
N HIS A 43 7.21 -14.90 -7.28
CA HIS A 43 8.58 -14.71 -6.84
C HIS A 43 8.98 -13.23 -6.96
N LEU A 44 8.96 -12.53 -5.83
CA LEU A 44 9.39 -11.15 -5.70
C LEU A 44 10.91 -11.02 -5.82
N ASP A 45 11.36 -9.90 -6.37
CA ASP A 45 12.75 -9.48 -6.20
C ASP A 45 13.03 -9.27 -4.70
N PRO A 46 14.19 -9.70 -4.15
CA PRO A 46 14.49 -9.56 -2.73
C PRO A 46 14.32 -8.14 -2.18
N ASN A 47 14.57 -7.12 -3.01
CA ASN A 47 14.46 -5.72 -2.61
C ASN A 47 13.10 -5.09 -2.98
N ALA A 48 12.17 -5.84 -3.57
CA ALA A 48 10.86 -5.32 -3.93
C ALA A 48 10.09 -4.83 -2.69
N VAL A 49 9.52 -3.64 -2.79
CA VAL A 49 8.61 -3.08 -1.79
C VAL A 49 7.18 -3.51 -2.12
N VAL A 50 6.47 -4.04 -1.14
CA VAL A 50 5.05 -4.42 -1.30
C VAL A 50 4.17 -3.30 -0.74
N HIS A 51 3.28 -2.77 -1.58
CA HIS A 51 2.28 -1.78 -1.21
C HIS A 51 0.95 -2.48 -0.91
N VAL A 52 0.63 -2.57 0.37
CA VAL A 52 -0.61 -3.13 0.92
C VAL A 52 -1.73 -2.12 0.73
N TRP A 53 -2.78 -2.53 0.03
CA TRP A 53 -3.85 -1.62 -0.39
C TRP A 53 -5.26 -2.20 -0.30
N LYS A 54 -5.41 -3.52 -0.20
CA LYS A 54 -6.73 -4.12 -0.15
C LYS A 54 -7.43 -3.65 1.12
N ASP A 55 -8.68 -3.20 0.97
CA ASP A 55 -9.49 -2.66 2.05
C ASP A 55 -9.85 -3.77 3.04
N SER A 56 -8.97 -3.96 4.02
CA SER A 56 -9.21 -4.75 5.21
C SER A 56 -8.73 -3.93 6.41
N TYR A 57 -9.52 -3.94 7.48
CA TYR A 57 -9.03 -3.58 8.82
C TYR A 57 -8.11 -4.67 9.40
N ASP A 58 -7.68 -5.64 8.57
CA ASP A 58 -6.73 -6.69 8.91
C ASP A 58 -5.34 -6.25 8.48
N TYR A 59 -4.60 -5.67 9.41
CA TYR A 59 -3.22 -5.22 9.18
C TYR A 59 -2.22 -6.39 9.13
N SER A 60 -2.62 -7.64 9.40
CA SER A 60 -1.72 -8.79 9.50
C SER A 60 -0.89 -9.04 8.24
N ILE A 61 -1.37 -8.58 7.08
CA ILE A 61 -0.64 -8.65 5.82
C ILE A 61 0.66 -7.82 5.86
N LEU A 62 0.70 -6.67 6.53
CA LEU A 62 1.93 -5.89 6.72
C LEU A 62 2.98 -6.74 7.47
N SER A 63 2.56 -7.40 8.53
CA SER A 63 3.42 -8.29 9.32
C SER A 63 3.91 -9.49 8.51
N LYS A 64 3.05 -10.09 7.67
CA LYS A 64 3.43 -11.20 6.77
C LYS A 64 4.47 -10.75 5.73
N VAL A 65 4.25 -9.61 5.08
CA VAL A 65 5.18 -9.03 4.11
C VAL A 65 6.54 -8.78 4.78
N MET A 66 6.57 -8.09 5.92
CA MET A 66 7.84 -7.79 6.59
C MET A 66 8.54 -9.06 7.12
N LYS A 67 7.80 -10.05 7.63
CA LYS A 67 8.36 -11.35 8.06
C LYS A 67 8.97 -12.14 6.90
N SER A 68 8.48 -11.93 5.68
CA SER A 68 9.07 -12.50 4.47
C SER A 68 10.34 -11.79 4.00
N GLY A 69 10.72 -10.67 4.65
CA GLY A 69 11.94 -9.91 4.36
C GLY A 69 11.75 -8.74 3.40
N HIS A 70 10.52 -8.48 2.94
CA HIS A 70 10.23 -7.37 2.03
C HIS A 70 9.84 -6.09 2.78
N PRO A 71 10.30 -4.91 2.33
CA PRO A 71 9.77 -3.65 2.82
C PRO A 71 8.29 -3.48 2.45
N ALA A 72 7.54 -2.79 3.31
CA ALA A 72 6.10 -2.59 3.17
C ALA A 72 5.72 -1.11 3.14
N LEU A 73 4.77 -0.77 2.28
CA LEU A 73 4.01 0.49 2.27
C LEU A 73 2.53 0.17 2.50
N PHE A 74 1.79 1.12 3.07
CA PHE A 74 0.38 0.93 3.42
C PHE A 74 -0.54 2.02 2.84
N SER A 75 -1.71 1.64 2.33
CA SER A 75 -2.78 2.58 1.95
C SER A 75 -4.20 2.07 2.17
N SER A 76 -4.39 0.84 2.67
CA SER A 76 -5.68 0.11 2.64
C SER A 76 -6.91 0.90 3.06
N CYS A 77 -6.81 1.67 4.14
CA CYS A 77 -7.89 2.45 4.70
C CYS A 77 -7.85 3.95 4.31
N TRP A 78 -6.83 4.38 3.56
CA TRP A 78 -6.58 5.78 3.20
C TRP A 78 -6.95 6.07 1.74
N TYR A 79 -8.11 5.58 1.32
CA TYR A 79 -8.69 5.82 -0.01
C TYR A 79 -9.59 7.05 0.01
N LEU A 80 -9.04 8.20 -0.39
CA LEU A 80 -9.73 9.49 -0.42
C LEU A 80 -10.70 9.61 -1.58
N ASN A 81 -10.53 8.86 -2.66
CA ASN A 81 -11.52 8.81 -3.74
C ASN A 81 -12.90 8.37 -3.23
N TYR A 82 -12.95 7.50 -2.20
CA TYR A 82 -14.17 7.16 -1.49
C TYR A 82 -14.57 8.28 -0.53
N ILE A 83 -15.60 9.04 -0.91
CA ILE A 83 -16.17 10.10 -0.08
C ILE A 83 -17.29 9.54 0.80
N LYS A 84 -17.34 10.02 2.04
CA LYS A 84 -18.46 9.77 2.97
C LYS A 84 -18.98 11.11 3.47
N TYR A 85 -20.28 11.17 3.74
CA TYR A 85 -20.88 12.39 4.30
C TYR A 85 -20.36 12.64 5.73
N GLY A 86 -20.08 13.91 6.05
CA GLY A 86 -19.58 14.33 7.36
C GLY A 86 -18.05 14.40 7.46
N ALA A 87 -17.54 14.39 8.69
CA ALA A 87 -16.11 14.47 9.01
C ALA A 87 -15.40 13.12 8.82
N ASP A 88 -15.34 12.64 7.59
CA ASP A 88 -14.76 11.34 7.23
C ASP A 88 -13.25 11.24 7.50
N TRP A 89 -12.54 12.36 7.64
CA TRP A 89 -11.13 12.44 8.04
C TRP A 89 -10.84 11.70 9.35
N THR A 90 -11.81 11.65 10.27
CA THR A 90 -11.67 10.93 11.54
C THR A 90 -11.46 9.42 11.33
N ASN A 91 -12.00 8.85 10.25
CA ASN A 91 -11.77 7.45 9.91
C ASN A 91 -10.32 7.23 9.43
N PHE A 92 -9.79 8.17 8.64
CA PHE A 92 -8.39 8.11 8.20
C PHE A 92 -7.42 8.26 9.37
N TYR A 93 -7.74 9.14 10.33
CA TYR A 93 -6.95 9.34 11.54
C TYR A 93 -6.92 8.10 12.44
N ARG A 94 -8.06 7.42 12.59
CA ARG A 94 -8.18 6.20 13.41
C ARG A 94 -7.57 4.97 12.75
N CYS A 95 -7.26 5.05 11.46
CA CYS A 95 -6.56 3.98 10.80
C CYS A 95 -5.07 4.09 11.08
N ASP A 96 -4.62 3.33 12.07
CA ASP A 96 -3.25 3.35 12.56
C ASP A 96 -2.63 1.93 12.51
N PRO A 97 -1.70 1.67 11.58
CA PRO A 97 -1.00 0.38 11.49
C PRO A 97 0.15 0.25 12.50
N THR A 98 0.48 1.27 13.30
CA THR A 98 1.66 1.31 14.19
C THR A 98 1.74 0.11 15.13
N SER A 99 0.59 -0.32 15.69
CA SER A 99 0.51 -1.48 16.60
C SER A 99 0.90 -2.81 15.93
N GLU A 100 0.61 -2.97 14.64
CA GLU A 100 0.95 -4.19 13.89
C GLU A 100 2.41 -4.18 13.41
N VAL A 101 2.94 -2.99 13.09
CA VAL A 101 4.30 -2.86 12.55
C VAL A 101 5.37 -2.72 13.64
N GLY A 102 5.04 -2.11 14.78
CA GLY A 102 5.99 -1.79 15.84
C GLY A 102 7.21 -1.02 15.30
N ASP A 103 8.40 -1.32 15.85
CA ASP A 103 9.66 -0.68 15.43
C ASP A 103 10.31 -1.35 14.19
N ASN A 104 9.51 -2.07 13.38
CA ASN A 104 10.05 -2.82 12.24
C ASN A 104 10.52 -1.89 11.12
N ARG A 105 11.83 -1.87 10.88
CA ARG A 105 12.49 -1.04 9.85
C ARG A 105 12.08 -1.36 8.41
N LEU A 106 11.43 -2.49 8.18
CA LEU A 106 10.87 -2.82 6.87
C LEU A 106 9.56 -2.08 6.60
N PHE A 107 8.91 -1.49 7.61
CA PHE A 107 7.80 -0.59 7.38
C PHE A 107 8.31 0.78 6.94
N LEU A 108 7.98 1.17 5.71
CA LEU A 108 8.46 2.42 5.10
C LEU A 108 7.47 3.59 5.26
N GLY A 109 6.29 3.34 5.82
CA GLY A 109 5.21 4.30 5.97
C GLY A 109 4.02 3.96 5.07
N GLY A 110 3.35 4.98 4.54
CA GLY A 110 2.19 4.76 3.69
C GLY A 110 1.74 5.97 2.89
N THR A 111 0.60 5.82 2.22
CA THR A 111 0.11 6.79 1.24
C THR A 111 -1.39 7.01 1.34
N ALA A 112 -1.79 8.27 1.22
CA ALA A 112 -3.17 8.67 0.98
C ALA A 112 -3.45 8.58 -0.53
N CYS A 113 -4.38 7.71 -0.92
CA CYS A 113 -4.68 7.41 -2.32
C CYS A 113 -5.90 8.19 -2.80
N ILE A 114 -5.77 8.90 -3.92
CA ILE A 114 -6.90 9.54 -4.61
C ILE A 114 -6.93 9.09 -6.07
N TRP A 115 -7.71 8.03 -6.32
CA TRP A 115 -7.93 7.51 -7.66
C TRP A 115 -8.82 8.44 -8.49
N GLY A 116 -8.58 8.45 -9.80
CA GLY A 116 -9.05 9.47 -10.74
C GLY A 116 -10.44 9.24 -11.34
N GLU A 117 -11.17 8.18 -10.99
CA GLU A 117 -12.43 7.82 -11.66
C GLU A 117 -13.49 8.94 -11.56
N PHE A 118 -13.45 9.69 -10.45
CA PHE A 118 -14.35 10.81 -10.17
C PHE A 118 -13.60 12.07 -9.76
N VAL A 119 -12.30 12.15 -10.08
CA VAL A 119 -11.41 13.21 -9.64
C VAL A 119 -10.69 13.83 -10.83
N ASP A 120 -10.84 15.14 -10.96
CA ASP A 120 -10.19 15.96 -11.97
C ASP A 120 -9.75 17.29 -11.33
N GLU A 121 -9.23 18.21 -12.15
CA GLU A 121 -8.77 19.52 -11.69
C GLU A 121 -9.84 20.36 -10.99
N THR A 122 -11.13 20.11 -11.26
CA THR A 122 -12.24 20.87 -10.69
C THR A 122 -12.50 20.52 -9.23
N ASN A 123 -12.10 19.33 -8.80
CA ASN A 123 -12.45 18.80 -7.48
C ASN A 123 -11.27 18.18 -6.70
N LEU A 124 -10.08 18.05 -7.29
CA LEU A 124 -8.91 17.40 -6.66
C LEU A 124 -8.53 18.04 -5.32
N LEU A 125 -8.38 19.36 -5.29
CA LEU A 125 -7.96 20.07 -4.09
C LEU A 125 -8.97 19.98 -2.93
N PRO A 126 -10.25 20.34 -3.11
CA PRO A 126 -11.23 20.26 -2.02
C PRO A 126 -11.55 18.82 -1.60
N ARG A 127 -11.33 17.83 -2.48
CA ARG A 127 -11.45 16.43 -2.11
C ARG A 127 -10.24 15.95 -1.31
N THR A 128 -9.03 16.36 -1.67
CA THR A 128 -7.80 15.93 -0.99
C THR A 128 -7.68 16.57 0.40
N TRP A 129 -7.82 17.89 0.47
CA TRP A 129 -7.56 18.66 1.68
C TRP A 129 -8.85 19.13 2.35
N PRO A 130 -8.95 19.05 3.70
CA PRO A 130 -7.90 18.68 4.65
C PRO A 130 -7.81 17.18 4.99
N ARG A 131 -8.53 16.30 4.29
CA ARG A 131 -8.63 14.87 4.66
C ARG A 131 -7.26 14.16 4.71
N THR A 132 -6.36 14.48 3.79
CA THR A 132 -4.98 13.95 3.78
C THR A 132 -4.17 14.36 5.02
N SER A 133 -4.49 15.49 5.66
CA SER A 133 -3.78 15.92 6.88
C SER A 133 -3.92 14.91 8.01
N ALA A 134 -5.05 14.20 8.10
CA ALA A 134 -5.24 13.14 9.07
C ALA A 134 -4.22 12.00 8.86
N VAL A 135 -4.04 11.55 7.62
CA VAL A 135 -3.07 10.52 7.26
C VAL A 135 -1.64 10.98 7.55
N ALA A 136 -1.33 12.24 7.25
CA ALA A 136 -0.02 12.82 7.50
C ALA A 136 0.33 12.86 9.00
N GLU A 137 -0.64 13.20 9.87
CA GLU A 137 -0.44 13.15 11.32
C GLU A 137 -0.11 11.72 11.77
N VAL A 138 -0.89 10.71 11.35
CA VAL A 138 -0.62 9.29 11.70
C VAL A 138 0.79 8.85 11.29
N LEU A 139 1.24 9.23 10.09
CA LEU A 139 2.54 8.81 9.57
C LEU A 139 3.71 9.59 10.19
N TRP A 140 3.48 10.80 10.68
CA TRP A 140 4.51 11.64 11.28
C TRP A 140 4.63 11.43 12.80
N SER A 141 3.49 11.40 13.47
CA SER A 141 3.36 11.31 14.92
C SER A 141 3.40 9.84 15.32
N TYR A 142 4.60 9.36 15.65
CA TYR A 142 4.95 7.98 16.05
C TYR A 142 4.00 7.31 17.09
N THR A 143 3.14 8.07 17.76
CA THR A 143 2.11 7.58 18.67
C THR A 143 0.92 8.54 18.66
N LEU A 144 -0.27 8.05 18.31
CA LEU A 144 -1.50 8.85 18.37
C LEU A 144 -2.02 8.93 19.81
N ASN A 145 -2.24 10.13 20.33
CA ASN A 145 -3.03 10.30 21.54
C ASN A 145 -4.52 10.28 21.16
N GLU A 146 -5.30 9.32 21.69
CA GLU A 146 -6.74 9.17 21.40
C GLU A 146 -7.57 10.45 21.67
N THR A 147 -7.06 11.38 22.48
CA THR A 147 -7.69 12.67 22.76
C THR A 147 -7.68 13.67 21.60
N GLU A 148 -6.84 13.48 20.59
CA GLU A 148 -6.68 14.40 19.45
C GLU A 148 -7.71 14.16 18.32
N ALA A 149 -8.36 12.99 18.32
CA ALA A 149 -9.34 12.59 17.29
C ALA A 149 -10.79 13.01 17.58
N LYS A 150 -11.02 14.09 18.35
CA LYS A 150 -12.35 14.56 18.79
C LYS A 150 -12.87 15.73 17.97
#